data_AF-X1EB06-F1
#
_entry.id   AF-X1EB06-F1
#
_cell.length_a   1.000
_cell.length_b   1.000
_cell.length_c   1.000
_cell.angle_alpha   90.00
_cell.angle_beta   90.00
_cell.angle_gamma   90.00
#
_symmetry.space_group_name_H-M   'P 1'
#
loop_
_entity.id
_entity.type
_entity.pdbx_description
1 polymer ?
#
loop_
_entity_poly.entity_id
_entity_poly.type
_entity_poly.pdbx_seq_one_letter_code
_entity_poly.pdbx_strand_id
1 'polypeptide(L)'
;MIMYTRNKKNGPIDNEESGLFYKSALVVAHPDDEILWFSSIFQKVDKIIICYLDIPSQTVWSEGRRKSILQYPTNNLVSLKITESETLNAAGWPVPSITEQGLAIETQHSNKTYESNFLELTEKLAEQLRGYHNIFTHNPWGEYGHEEHVQVFRAVKHHQVINKFNVWVSNYVSNKSLLFMHNQLNNIENTYVTLPTQTTDAKKIMDIYKEN
;
A
#
# COMPACT_ATOMS: atom_id res chain seq x y z
N MET A 1 -14.89 10.30 4.96
CA MET A 1 -13.57 10.80 5.37
C MET A 1 -12.62 9.61 5.49
N ILE A 2 -11.33 9.80 5.28
CA ILE A 2 -10.29 8.79 5.48
C ILE A 2 -9.36 9.30 6.59
N MET A 3 -9.05 8.41 7.53
CA MET A 3 -8.12 8.68 8.64
C MET A 3 -6.79 8.02 8.35
N TYR A 4 -5.71 8.77 8.52
CA TYR A 4 -4.33 8.27 8.42
C TYR A 4 -3.64 8.42 9.76
N THR A 5 -2.87 7.42 10.15
CA THR A 5 -2.06 7.47 11.37
C THR A 5 -0.59 7.21 11.06
N ARG A 6 0.29 7.91 11.77
CA ARG A 6 1.73 7.70 11.66
C ARG A 6 2.11 6.35 12.28
N ASN A 7 2.82 5.53 11.54
CA ASN A 7 3.41 4.29 12.04
C ASN A 7 4.77 4.59 12.67
N LYS A 8 5.07 3.94 13.81
CA LYS A 8 6.28 4.20 14.59
C LYS A 8 7.55 4.07 13.76
N LYS A 9 8.41 5.07 13.81
CA LYS A 9 9.78 4.99 13.28
C LYS A 9 10.64 4.11 14.19
N ASN A 10 11.60 3.40 13.59
CA ASN A 10 12.74 2.86 14.31
C ASN A 10 13.83 3.95 14.32
N GLY A 11 14.13 4.54 15.47
CA GLY A 11 15.17 5.57 15.61
C GLY A 11 14.67 6.88 16.23
N PRO A 12 15.55 7.89 16.35
CA PRO A 12 15.21 9.18 16.96
C PRO A 12 14.11 9.91 16.18
N ILE A 13 13.28 10.66 16.92
CA ILE A 13 12.19 11.47 16.39
C ILE A 13 12.81 12.72 15.75
N ASP A 14 12.59 12.93 14.45
CA ASP A 14 13.02 14.15 13.76
C ASP A 14 12.15 15.34 14.19
N ASN A 15 12.71 16.57 14.15
CA ASN A 15 11.93 17.80 14.37
C ASN A 15 10.83 17.93 13.31
N GLU A 16 9.58 18.04 13.77
CA GLU A 16 8.32 17.93 13.00
C GLU A 16 7.96 19.16 12.13
N GLU A 17 8.92 19.86 11.53
CA GLU A 17 8.64 21.15 10.87
C GLU A 17 8.10 21.06 9.44
N SER A 18 8.16 19.90 8.78
CA SER A 18 7.65 19.72 7.41
C SER A 18 6.20 19.23 7.37
N GLY A 19 5.34 19.93 6.61
CA GLY A 19 3.91 19.60 6.48
C GLY A 19 3.62 18.20 5.90
N LEU A 20 2.38 17.73 6.11
CA LEU A 20 1.91 16.36 5.77
C LEU A 20 2.25 15.89 4.35
N PHE A 21 2.19 16.79 3.37
CA PHE A 21 2.45 16.49 1.94
C PHE A 21 3.84 16.90 1.46
N TYR A 22 4.72 17.41 2.34
CA TYR A 22 6.09 17.76 1.95
C TYR A 22 6.83 16.52 1.47
N LYS A 23 7.32 16.56 0.22
CA LYS A 23 8.04 15.46 -0.43
C LYS A 23 7.36 14.13 -0.14
N SER A 24 6.13 13.99 -0.63
CA SER A 24 5.25 12.87 -0.27
C SER A 24 4.99 11.91 -1.42
N ALA A 25 4.95 10.62 -1.11
CA ALA A 25 4.55 9.58 -2.07
C ALA A 25 3.49 8.66 -1.48
N LEU A 26 2.65 8.10 -2.35
CA LEU A 26 1.69 7.05 -2.05
C LEU A 26 2.18 5.75 -2.69
N VAL A 27 2.23 4.66 -1.93
CA VAL A 27 2.58 3.32 -2.40
C VAL A 27 1.43 2.37 -2.12
N VAL A 28 0.83 1.79 -3.16
CA VAL A 28 -0.29 0.87 -3.06
C VAL A 28 -0.01 -0.45 -3.76
N ALA A 29 -0.69 -1.51 -3.31
CA ALA A 29 -0.56 -2.85 -3.85
C ALA A 29 -1.14 -2.93 -5.25
N HIS A 30 -2.44 -2.68 -5.40
CA HIS A 30 -3.15 -2.94 -6.64
C HIS A 30 -3.68 -1.66 -7.29
N PRO A 31 -3.92 -1.69 -8.62
CA PRO A 31 -4.65 -0.63 -9.28
C PRO A 31 -6.11 -0.61 -8.79
N ASP A 32 -6.49 0.49 -8.13
CA ASP A 32 -7.79 0.81 -7.48
C ASP A 32 -7.60 1.27 -6.01
N ASP A 33 -6.61 0.69 -5.33
CA ASP A 33 -6.29 0.95 -3.93
C ASP A 33 -6.00 2.43 -3.65
N GLU A 34 -5.36 3.14 -4.60
CA GLU A 34 -5.05 4.56 -4.50
C GLU A 34 -6.30 5.45 -4.40
N ILE A 35 -7.44 4.95 -4.85
CA ILE A 35 -8.74 5.61 -4.74
C ILE A 35 -9.53 5.04 -3.56
N LEU A 36 -9.63 3.72 -3.44
CA LEU A 36 -10.42 3.05 -2.40
C LEU A 36 -9.98 3.46 -1.00
N TRP A 37 -8.67 3.43 -0.75
CA TRP A 37 -8.10 3.72 0.57
C TRP A 37 -7.45 5.10 0.65
N PHE A 38 -7.18 5.74 -0.50
CA PHE A 38 -6.36 6.97 -0.55
C PHE A 38 -6.93 8.11 -1.40
N SER A 39 -8.20 8.07 -1.82
CA SER A 39 -8.81 9.16 -2.62
C SER A 39 -8.62 10.56 -2.03
N SER A 40 -8.58 10.71 -0.71
CA SER A 40 -8.41 12.01 -0.05
C SER A 40 -7.05 12.69 -0.27
N ILE A 41 -6.05 11.93 -0.75
CA ILE A 41 -4.67 12.39 -1.01
C ILE A 41 -4.21 12.15 -2.46
N PHE A 42 -5.03 11.52 -3.31
CA PHE A 42 -4.69 11.12 -4.68
C PHE A 42 -4.07 12.27 -5.50
N GLN A 43 -4.63 13.49 -5.45
CA GLN A 43 -4.12 14.67 -6.16
C GLN A 43 -3.20 15.57 -5.31
N LYS A 44 -2.78 15.11 -4.11
CA LYS A 44 -2.01 15.92 -3.15
C LYS A 44 -0.57 15.43 -2.95
N VAL A 45 -0.31 14.15 -3.21
CA VAL A 45 1.03 13.58 -3.11
C VAL A 45 1.85 13.93 -4.34
N ASP A 46 3.17 14.02 -4.17
CA ASP A 46 4.07 14.31 -5.28
C ASP A 46 4.23 13.12 -6.22
N LYS A 47 3.97 11.89 -5.74
CA LYS A 47 4.07 10.66 -6.53
C LYS A 47 3.12 9.56 -6.06
N ILE A 48 2.62 8.78 -7.01
CA ILE A 48 1.85 7.56 -6.77
C ILE A 48 2.62 6.37 -7.35
N ILE A 49 2.74 5.31 -6.58
CA ILE A 49 3.42 4.08 -6.96
C ILE A 49 2.43 2.93 -6.78
N ILE A 50 2.10 2.26 -7.89
CA ILE A 50 1.28 1.03 -7.88
C ILE A 50 2.21 -0.16 -8.08
N CYS A 51 2.20 -1.10 -7.16
CA CYS A 51 3.16 -2.20 -7.11
C CYS A 51 2.84 -3.31 -8.11
N TYR A 52 1.67 -3.92 -7.96
CA TYR A 52 1.23 -5.06 -8.75
C TYR A 52 0.39 -4.62 -9.95
N LEU A 53 0.43 -5.41 -11.02
CA LEU A 53 -0.32 -5.13 -12.23
C LEU A 53 -0.98 -6.37 -12.79
N ASP A 54 -0.18 -7.35 -13.16
CA ASP A 54 -0.64 -8.56 -13.82
C ASP A 54 -1.08 -9.63 -12.81
N ILE A 55 -2.17 -10.31 -13.14
CA ILE A 55 -2.75 -11.42 -12.38
C ILE A 55 -2.64 -12.66 -13.27
N PRO A 56 -1.77 -13.64 -12.95
CA PRO A 56 -1.54 -14.81 -13.80
C PRO A 56 -2.82 -15.56 -14.17
N SER A 57 -3.74 -15.75 -13.21
CA SER A 57 -5.00 -16.44 -13.48
C SER A 57 -6.05 -15.60 -14.23
N GLN A 58 -5.88 -14.27 -14.32
CA GLN A 58 -6.85 -13.33 -14.88
C GLN A 58 -6.21 -12.40 -15.92
N THR A 59 -5.85 -12.95 -17.08
CA THR A 59 -5.19 -12.20 -18.17
C THR A 59 -6.04 -11.05 -18.72
N VAL A 60 -7.38 -11.21 -18.76
CA VAL A 60 -8.30 -10.14 -19.17
C VAL A 60 -8.23 -8.95 -18.22
N TRP A 61 -8.19 -9.20 -16.91
CA TRP A 61 -8.06 -8.14 -15.91
C TRP A 61 -6.68 -7.47 -15.97
N SER A 62 -5.63 -8.24 -16.24
CA SER A 62 -4.28 -7.72 -16.43
C SER A 62 -4.23 -6.71 -17.59
N GLU A 63 -4.85 -7.06 -18.72
CA GLU A 63 -4.95 -6.15 -19.87
C GLU A 63 -5.81 -4.91 -19.56
N GLY A 64 -6.95 -5.10 -18.89
CA GLY A 64 -7.81 -4.00 -18.46
C GLY A 64 -7.09 -3.02 -17.52
N ARG A 65 -6.33 -3.52 -16.55
CA ARG A 65 -5.52 -2.68 -15.63
C ARG A 65 -4.42 -1.92 -16.36
N ARG A 66 -3.69 -2.57 -17.28
CA ARG A 66 -2.68 -1.89 -18.12
C ARG A 66 -3.29 -0.73 -18.90
N LYS A 67 -4.45 -0.92 -19.52
CA LYS A 67 -5.18 0.14 -20.24
C LYS A 67 -5.68 1.24 -19.29
N SER A 68 -6.21 0.84 -18.13
CA SER A 68 -6.77 1.76 -17.15
C SER A 68 -5.72 2.73 -16.61
N ILE A 69 -4.55 2.22 -16.21
CA ILE A 69 -3.46 3.05 -15.68
C ILE A 69 -3.01 4.13 -16.68
N LEU A 70 -3.00 3.83 -17.98
CA LEU A 70 -2.64 4.81 -19.01
C LEU A 70 -3.65 5.95 -19.16
N GLN A 71 -4.86 5.79 -18.62
CA GLN A 71 -5.96 6.76 -18.70
C GLN A 71 -6.13 7.56 -17.40
N TYR A 72 -5.34 7.28 -16.36
CA TYR A 72 -5.45 8.00 -15.09
C TYR A 72 -5.24 9.50 -15.28
N PRO A 73 -6.05 10.36 -14.61
CA PRO A 73 -5.97 11.81 -14.74
C PRO A 73 -4.85 12.38 -13.85
N THR A 74 -3.65 11.80 -13.93
CA THR A 74 -2.45 12.29 -13.25
C THR A 74 -1.18 11.86 -13.98
N ASN A 75 -0.15 12.71 -13.93
CA ASN A 75 1.14 12.47 -14.58
C ASN A 75 2.21 11.96 -13.60
N ASN A 76 1.92 11.88 -12.30
CA ASN A 76 2.88 11.51 -11.27
C ASN A 76 2.75 10.05 -10.80
N LEU A 77 2.09 9.21 -11.58
CA LEU A 77 1.88 7.80 -11.29
C LEU A 77 2.94 6.93 -11.97
N VAL A 78 3.48 5.98 -11.21
CA VAL A 78 4.40 4.93 -11.70
C VAL A 78 3.82 3.57 -11.32
N SER A 79 3.77 2.65 -12.28
CA SER A 79 3.52 1.23 -12.00
C SER A 79 4.84 0.47 -11.99
N LEU A 80 5.09 -0.33 -10.94
CA LEU A 80 6.26 -1.21 -10.84
C LEU A 80 6.11 -2.47 -11.70
N LYS A 81 4.88 -2.77 -12.13
CA LYS A 81 4.51 -3.89 -13.01
C LYS A 81 4.94 -5.25 -12.45
N ILE A 82 4.86 -5.42 -11.13
CA ILE A 82 5.11 -6.72 -10.50
C ILE A 82 3.88 -7.60 -10.73
N THR A 83 4.11 -8.89 -10.96
CA THR A 83 3.03 -9.88 -11.08
C THR A 83 2.51 -10.26 -9.70
N GLU A 84 1.19 -10.31 -9.52
CA GLU A 84 0.58 -10.75 -8.26
C GLU A 84 0.96 -12.19 -7.92
N SER A 85 1.04 -12.45 -6.62
CA SER A 85 1.22 -13.77 -6.01
C SER A 85 -0.11 -14.51 -5.80
N GLU A 86 -1.24 -13.82 -5.98
CA GLU A 86 -2.60 -14.36 -5.86
C GLU A 86 -2.88 -14.99 -4.48
N THR A 87 -2.34 -14.35 -3.43
CA THR A 87 -2.39 -14.87 -2.05
C THR A 87 -3.63 -14.49 -1.24
N LEU A 88 -4.66 -13.91 -1.86
CA LEU A 88 -5.86 -13.49 -1.13
C LEU A 88 -6.49 -14.65 -0.34
N ASN A 89 -6.57 -14.50 0.98
CA ASN A 89 -7.05 -15.52 1.94
C ASN A 89 -6.11 -16.74 2.12
N ALA A 90 -4.84 -16.63 1.75
CA ALA A 90 -3.89 -17.73 1.89
C ALA A 90 -3.13 -17.71 3.24
N ALA A 91 -3.31 -16.69 4.08
CA ALA A 91 -2.79 -16.67 5.45
C ALA A 91 -3.82 -17.17 6.48
N GLY A 92 -3.33 -17.59 7.66
CA GLY A 92 -4.13 -18.12 8.76
C GLY A 92 -4.97 -17.07 9.53
N TRP A 93 -5.90 -16.40 8.85
CA TRP A 93 -6.81 -15.45 9.47
C TRP A 93 -7.76 -16.12 10.49
N PRO A 94 -8.18 -15.42 11.56
CA PRO A 94 -7.97 -13.99 11.85
C PRO A 94 -6.66 -13.67 12.60
N VAL A 95 -5.81 -14.66 12.87
CA VAL A 95 -4.55 -14.51 13.61
C VAL A 95 -3.38 -15.02 12.76
N PRO A 96 -3.06 -14.34 11.64
CA PRO A 96 -2.02 -14.82 10.74
C PRO A 96 -0.65 -14.75 11.41
N SER A 97 0.23 -15.69 11.04
CA SER A 97 1.63 -15.65 11.46
C SER A 97 2.38 -14.60 10.66
N ILE A 98 3.15 -13.75 11.35
CA ILE A 98 3.95 -12.69 10.72
C ILE A 98 5.30 -13.26 10.29
N THR A 99 5.75 -12.89 9.09
CA THR A 99 7.10 -13.16 8.57
C THR A 99 7.84 -11.84 8.28
N GLU A 100 9.10 -11.92 7.88
CA GLU A 100 9.86 -10.74 7.45
C GLU A 100 9.22 -10.09 6.21
N GLN A 101 8.74 -10.91 5.28
CA GLN A 101 8.17 -10.51 4.00
C GLN A 101 6.72 -10.02 4.11
N GLY A 102 6.03 -10.29 5.23
CA GLY A 102 4.59 -10.06 5.35
C GLY A 102 3.93 -11.04 6.30
N LEU A 103 3.12 -11.92 5.74
CA LEU A 103 2.43 -13.00 6.43
C LEU A 103 2.94 -14.36 5.95
N ALA A 104 2.82 -15.38 6.78
CA ALA A 104 3.03 -16.76 6.37
C ALA A 104 1.86 -17.21 5.46
N ILE A 105 2.20 -17.75 4.29
CA ILE A 105 1.24 -18.25 3.31
C ILE A 105 1.15 -19.77 3.43
N GLU A 106 -0.06 -20.30 3.59
CA GLU A 106 -0.29 -21.73 3.82
C GLU A 106 -0.16 -22.56 2.53
N THR A 107 -0.30 -21.94 1.36
CA THR A 107 -0.17 -22.59 0.05
C THR A 107 1.26 -22.52 -0.48
N GLN A 108 1.87 -23.68 -0.76
CA GLN A 108 3.29 -23.74 -1.13
C GLN A 108 3.64 -22.98 -2.42
N HIS A 109 2.77 -23.01 -3.44
CA HIS A 109 3.03 -22.34 -4.72
C HIS A 109 3.02 -20.82 -4.55
N SER A 110 1.95 -20.27 -3.96
CA SER A 110 1.82 -18.83 -3.72
C SER A 110 2.85 -18.33 -2.72
N ASN A 111 3.27 -19.14 -1.74
CA ASN A 111 4.31 -18.74 -0.79
C ASN A 111 5.63 -18.38 -1.48
N LYS A 112 6.08 -19.16 -2.47
CA LYS A 112 7.33 -18.86 -3.20
C LYS A 112 7.23 -17.56 -4.00
N THR A 113 6.12 -17.35 -4.72
CA THR A 113 5.90 -16.12 -5.48
C THR A 113 5.80 -14.92 -4.54
N TYR A 114 5.07 -15.05 -3.43
CA TYR A 114 4.94 -14.01 -2.41
C TYR A 114 6.31 -13.64 -1.81
N GLU A 115 7.13 -14.61 -1.42
CA GLU A 115 8.48 -14.34 -0.91
C GLU A 115 9.37 -13.65 -1.96
N SER A 116 9.30 -14.09 -3.23
CA SER A 116 10.02 -13.46 -4.34
C SER A 116 9.54 -12.02 -4.60
N ASN A 117 8.24 -11.79 -4.52
CA ASN A 117 7.64 -10.47 -4.71
C ASN A 117 8.13 -9.46 -3.67
N PHE A 118 8.39 -9.89 -2.43
CA PHE A 118 9.01 -9.00 -1.43
C PHE A 118 10.41 -8.53 -1.84
N LEU A 119 11.24 -9.42 -2.40
CA LEU A 119 12.57 -9.06 -2.88
C LEU A 119 12.48 -8.09 -4.06
N GLU A 120 11.60 -8.36 -5.02
CA GLU A 120 11.39 -7.50 -6.18
C GLU A 120 10.80 -6.12 -5.78
N LEU A 121 9.84 -6.10 -4.85
CA LEU A 121 9.29 -4.87 -4.28
C LEU A 121 10.38 -4.03 -3.62
N THR A 122 11.19 -4.63 -2.75
CA THR A 122 12.23 -3.92 -2.03
C THR A 122 13.29 -3.37 -3.00
N GLU A 123 13.71 -4.14 -4.00
CA GLU A 123 14.63 -3.66 -5.04
C GLU A 123 14.04 -2.47 -5.80
N LYS A 124 12.83 -2.61 -6.36
CA LYS A 124 12.22 -1.56 -7.18
C LYS A 124 11.88 -0.31 -6.37
N LEU A 125 11.50 -0.43 -5.10
CA LEU A 125 11.15 0.71 -4.25
C LEU A 125 12.38 1.51 -3.80
N ALA A 126 13.59 0.93 -3.80
CA ALA A 126 14.79 1.57 -3.26
C ALA A 126 15.08 2.94 -3.89
N GLU A 127 15.02 3.03 -5.21
CA GLU A 127 15.20 4.29 -5.95
C GLU A 127 13.95 5.18 -5.85
N GLN A 128 12.75 4.58 -5.89
CA GLN A 128 11.50 5.32 -5.99
C GLN A 128 11.16 6.11 -4.73
N LEU A 129 11.63 5.65 -3.56
CA LEU A 129 11.39 6.27 -2.25
C LEU A 129 12.52 7.20 -1.79
N ARG A 130 13.62 7.30 -2.55
CA ARG A 130 14.75 8.15 -2.18
C ARG A 130 14.35 9.62 -2.14
N GLY A 131 14.71 10.31 -1.05
CA GLY A 131 14.51 11.75 -0.89
C GLY A 131 13.09 12.17 -0.50
N TYR A 132 12.15 11.24 -0.37
CA TYR A 132 10.82 11.50 0.18
C TYR A 132 10.86 11.60 1.71
N HIS A 133 9.98 12.43 2.27
CA HIS A 133 9.85 12.64 3.71
C HIS A 133 8.58 11.97 4.28
N ASN A 134 7.50 11.89 3.51
CA ASN A 134 6.24 11.26 3.92
C ASN A 134 5.83 10.18 2.92
N ILE A 135 5.68 8.93 3.38
CA ILE A 135 5.18 7.83 2.57
C ILE A 135 3.84 7.37 3.10
N PHE A 136 2.80 7.43 2.27
CA PHE A 136 1.49 6.86 2.53
C PHE A 136 1.44 5.44 1.95
N THR A 137 0.93 4.48 2.70
CA THR A 137 0.79 3.10 2.22
C THR A 137 -0.25 2.32 3.02
N HIS A 138 -0.46 1.06 2.65
CA HIS A 138 -1.33 0.12 3.34
C HIS A 138 -0.97 -0.04 4.81
N ASN A 139 -1.93 -0.44 5.63
CA ASN A 139 -1.71 -0.69 7.03
C ASN A 139 -1.13 -2.09 7.31
N PRO A 140 -0.52 -2.30 8.49
CA PRO A 140 0.09 -3.57 8.86
C PRO A 140 -0.87 -4.77 8.85
N TRP A 141 -2.19 -4.54 8.84
CA TRP A 141 -3.22 -5.57 8.86
C TRP A 141 -3.97 -5.74 7.53
N GLY A 142 -3.48 -5.09 6.47
CA GLY A 142 -3.93 -5.26 5.09
C GLY A 142 -5.37 -4.81 4.85
N GLU A 143 -5.82 -3.74 5.52
CA GLU A 143 -7.18 -3.18 5.45
C GLU A 143 -8.25 -4.22 5.72
N TYR A 144 -8.74 -4.89 4.68
CA TYR A 144 -9.73 -5.94 4.75
C TYR A 144 -9.13 -7.34 4.99
N GLY A 145 -7.82 -7.42 5.24
CA GLY A 145 -7.07 -8.64 5.46
C GLY A 145 -6.49 -9.21 4.16
N HIS A 146 -5.77 -8.39 3.40
CA HIS A 146 -5.09 -8.80 2.17
C HIS A 146 -3.57 -8.96 2.39
N GLU A 147 -3.04 -10.11 2.03
CA GLU A 147 -1.66 -10.52 2.23
C GLU A 147 -0.67 -9.61 1.48
N GLU A 148 -0.97 -9.23 0.23
CA GLU A 148 -0.12 -8.32 -0.56
C GLU A 148 -0.14 -6.87 -0.07
N HIS A 149 -1.23 -6.42 0.59
CA HIS A 149 -1.25 -5.10 1.24
C HIS A 149 -0.27 -5.08 2.41
N VAL A 150 -0.27 -6.14 3.23
CA VAL A 150 0.69 -6.31 4.32
C VAL A 150 2.12 -6.38 3.78
N GLN A 151 2.34 -7.07 2.66
CA GLN A 151 3.66 -7.16 2.03
C GLN A 151 4.18 -5.80 1.54
N VAL A 152 3.34 -5.01 0.89
CA VAL A 152 3.72 -3.64 0.46
C VAL A 152 4.05 -2.77 1.67
N PHE A 153 3.26 -2.84 2.74
CA PHE A 153 3.59 -2.18 4.00
C PHE A 153 4.97 -2.61 4.52
N ARG A 154 5.29 -3.92 4.52
CA ARG A 154 6.60 -4.42 4.95
C ARG A 154 7.74 -3.92 4.07
N ALA A 155 7.56 -3.89 2.76
CA ALA A 155 8.57 -3.40 1.82
C ALA A 155 8.84 -1.90 2.01
N VAL A 156 7.80 -1.09 2.27
CA VAL A 156 7.97 0.32 2.63
C VAL A 156 8.70 0.46 3.98
N LYS A 157 8.33 -0.34 4.99
CA LYS A 157 9.00 -0.33 6.31
C LYS A 157 10.46 -0.73 6.25
N HIS A 158 10.82 -1.67 5.37
CA HIS A 158 12.21 -2.05 5.11
C HIS A 158 13.05 -0.82 4.72
N HIS A 159 12.54 0.02 3.80
CA HIS A 159 13.21 1.25 3.38
C HIS A 159 13.15 2.39 4.39
N GLN A 160 12.19 2.36 5.32
CA GLN A 160 12.09 3.39 6.37
C GLN A 160 13.33 3.41 7.26
N VAL A 161 13.92 2.25 7.54
CA VAL A 161 15.14 2.14 8.37
C VAL A 161 16.30 2.91 7.74
N ILE A 162 16.40 2.89 6.41
CA ILE A 162 17.50 3.48 5.65
C ILE A 162 17.23 4.97 5.40
N ASN A 163 16.01 5.31 4.94
CA ASN A 163 15.67 6.64 4.44
C ASN A 163 15.04 7.56 5.50
N LYS A 164 14.66 7.02 6.67
CA LYS A 164 14.11 7.76 7.83
C LYS A 164 12.85 8.59 7.56
N PHE A 165 12.10 8.30 6.50
CA PHE A 165 10.82 8.96 6.22
C PHE A 165 9.72 8.60 7.23
N ASN A 166 8.69 9.43 7.31
CA ASN A 166 7.43 9.11 8.00
C ASN A 166 6.64 8.09 7.18
N VAL A 167 6.04 7.11 7.84
CA VAL A 167 5.07 6.19 7.22
C VAL A 167 3.70 6.50 7.76
N TRP A 168 2.75 6.78 6.87
CA TRP A 168 1.35 7.05 7.16
C TRP A 168 0.51 5.92 6.59
N VAL A 169 -0.41 5.38 7.38
CA VAL A 169 -1.25 4.25 6.96
C VAL A 169 -2.73 4.56 7.10
N SER A 170 -3.56 3.99 6.23
CA SER A 170 -5.02 4.05 6.37
C SER A 170 -5.46 3.33 7.65
N ASN A 171 -6.43 3.89 8.38
CA ASN A 171 -6.96 3.24 9.58
C ASN A 171 -8.11 2.26 9.31
N TYR A 172 -8.45 1.99 8.04
CA TYR A 172 -9.52 1.05 7.73
C TYR A 172 -9.21 -0.35 8.26
N VAL A 173 -10.19 -0.99 8.87
CA VAL A 173 -10.11 -2.36 9.39
C VAL A 173 -11.44 -3.07 9.10
N SER A 174 -11.38 -4.28 8.55
CA SER A 174 -12.56 -5.15 8.40
C SER A 174 -12.66 -6.12 9.57
N ASN A 175 -13.78 -6.84 9.65
CA ASN A 175 -13.95 -7.91 10.64
C ASN A 175 -12.89 -9.01 10.51
N LYS A 176 -12.41 -9.29 9.29
CA LYS A 176 -11.39 -10.32 9.02
C LYS A 176 -10.05 -9.96 9.66
N SER A 177 -9.66 -8.70 9.58
CA SER A 177 -8.36 -8.21 10.05
C SER A 177 -8.39 -7.59 11.45
N LEU A 178 -9.55 -7.49 12.09
CA LEU A 178 -9.74 -6.81 13.38
C LEU A 178 -8.82 -7.35 14.49
N LEU A 179 -8.79 -8.66 14.71
CA LEU A 179 -7.94 -9.26 15.75
C LEU A 179 -6.46 -9.04 15.46
N PHE A 180 -6.08 -9.11 14.19
CA PHE A 180 -4.71 -8.84 13.78
C PHE A 180 -4.33 -7.36 13.98
N MET A 181 -5.22 -6.43 13.64
CA MET A 181 -5.04 -4.99 13.89
C MET A 181 -4.81 -4.71 15.37
N HIS A 182 -5.59 -5.31 16.27
CA HIS A 182 -5.40 -5.16 17.71
C HIS A 182 -3.97 -5.53 18.15
N ASN A 183 -3.41 -6.60 17.58
CA ASN A 183 -2.02 -7.02 17.86
C ASN A 183 -0.96 -6.06 17.29
N GLN A 184 -1.34 -5.15 16.38
CA GLN A 184 -0.45 -4.18 15.75
C GLN A 184 -0.53 -2.76 16.37
N LEU A 185 -1.47 -2.50 17.29
CA LEU A 185 -1.67 -1.14 17.86
C LEU A 185 -0.41 -0.57 18.52
N ASN A 186 0.42 -1.42 19.11
CA ASN A 186 1.69 -1.00 19.71
C ASN A 186 2.70 -0.45 18.68
N ASN A 187 2.49 -0.65 17.38
CA ASN A 187 3.35 -0.16 16.30
C ASN A 187 2.85 1.15 15.67
N ILE A 188 1.72 1.67 16.14
CA ILE A 188 1.09 2.90 15.65
C ILE A 188 1.33 4.04 16.66
N GLU A 189 1.45 5.28 16.18
CA GLU A 189 1.58 6.47 17.02
C GLU A 189 0.21 7.12 17.29
N ASN A 190 0.15 8.02 18.27
CA ASN A 190 -1.07 8.79 18.55
C ASN A 190 -1.25 10.00 17.60
N THR A 191 -0.42 10.11 16.56
CA THR A 191 -0.46 11.19 15.56
C THR A 191 -1.31 10.76 14.37
N TYR A 192 -2.44 11.43 14.16
CA TYR A 192 -3.37 11.13 13.06
C TYR A 192 -3.90 12.39 12.38
N VAL A 193 -4.42 12.20 11.17
CA VAL A 193 -5.13 13.21 10.39
C VAL A 193 -6.34 12.59 9.72
N THR A 194 -7.42 13.36 9.60
CA THR A 194 -8.64 12.95 8.90
C THR A 194 -8.91 13.89 7.75
N LEU A 195 -9.11 13.34 6.55
CA LEU A 195 -9.33 14.10 5.32
C LEU A 195 -10.63 13.67 4.63
N PRO A 196 -11.34 14.58 3.94
CA PRO A 196 -12.52 14.21 3.17
C PRO A 196 -12.15 13.36 1.96
N THR A 197 -12.97 12.35 1.66
CA THR A 197 -12.87 11.53 0.44
C THR A 197 -13.11 12.40 -0.80
N GLN A 198 -12.30 12.24 -1.84
CA GLN A 198 -12.48 12.96 -3.11
C GLN A 198 -13.35 12.15 -4.07
N THR A 199 -14.65 12.45 -4.07
CA THR A 199 -15.64 11.68 -4.84
C THR A 199 -15.55 11.90 -6.35
N THR A 200 -15.11 13.08 -6.79
CA THR A 200 -14.99 13.39 -8.23
C THR A 200 -13.92 12.55 -8.90
N ASP A 201 -12.72 12.48 -8.34
CA ASP A 201 -11.64 11.67 -8.91
C ASP A 201 -11.92 10.19 -8.73
N ALA A 202 -12.49 9.79 -7.59
CA ALA A 202 -12.91 8.41 -7.39
C ALA A 202 -13.90 7.94 -8.45
N LYS A 203 -14.86 8.80 -8.82
CA LYS A 203 -15.82 8.50 -9.89
C LYS A 203 -15.14 8.38 -11.25
N LYS A 204 -14.24 9.30 -11.61
CA LYS A 204 -13.50 9.24 -12.89
C LYS A 204 -12.70 7.95 -13.02
N ILE A 205 -11.97 7.58 -11.97
CA ILE A 205 -11.19 6.33 -11.96
C ILE A 205 -12.13 5.12 -12.06
N MET A 206 -13.21 5.09 -11.30
CA MET A 206 -14.23 4.03 -11.40
C MET A 206 -14.79 3.89 -12.82
N ASP A 207 -15.06 5.02 -13.50
CA ASP A 207 -15.58 5.00 -14.86
C ASP A 207 -14.54 4.43 -15.84
N ILE A 208 -13.24 4.76 -15.70
CA ILE A 208 -12.15 4.13 -16.46
C ILE A 208 -12.13 2.60 -16.27
N TYR A 209 -12.26 2.11 -15.03
CA TYR A 209 -12.29 0.65 -14.78
C TYR A 209 -13.52 -0.05 -15.35
N LYS A 210 -14.65 0.65 -15.52
CA LYS A 210 -15.84 0.07 -16.14
C LYS A 210 -15.73 -0.01 -17.66
N GLU A 211 -14.88 0.81 -18.27
CA GLU A 211 -14.68 0.87 -19.71
C GLU A 211 -13.65 -0.16 -20.22
N ASN A 212 -12.74 -0.62 -19.37
CA ASN A 212 -11.60 -1.49 -19.72
C ASN A 212 -11.74 -2.90 -19.14
#